data_AF-A0A6V7JXU9-F1
#
_entry.id   AF-A0A6V7JXU9-F1
#
_cell.length_a   1.000
_cell.length_b   1.000
_cell.length_c   1.000
_cell.angle_alpha   90.00
_cell.angle_beta   90.00
_cell.angle_gamma   90.00
#
_symmetry.space_group_name_H-M   'P 1'
#
loop_
_entity.id
_entity.type
_entity.pdbx_description
1 polymer ?
#
loop_
_entity_poly.entity_id
_entity_poly.type
_entity_poly.pdbx_seq_one_letter_code
_entity_poly.pdbx_strand_id
1 'polypeptide(L)' 'YYEFDDAVIRELLGKKLTSKSRKDMDEVAEKTGITLKSCRRQYDNVKRVFKVVEDLPGSLVTNIKQHFLLPEELA' A
#
# COMPACT_ATOMS: atom_id res chain seq x y z
N TYR A 1 -7.77 3.77 9.57
CA TYR A 1 -6.30 3.76 9.70
C TYR A 1 -5.62 3.46 8.36
N TYR A 2 -6.24 2.63 7.51
CA TYR A 2 -5.89 2.54 6.09
C TYR A 2 -6.65 3.62 5.30
N GLU A 3 -5.90 4.38 4.52
CA GLU A 3 -6.36 5.43 3.62
C GLU A 3 -5.30 5.50 2.53
N PHE A 4 -5.73 5.38 1.28
CA PHE A 4 -4.87 5.23 0.12
C PHE A 4 -5.25 6.29 -0.92
N ASP A 5 -4.26 7.06 -1.34
CA ASP A 5 -4.39 7.99 -2.45
C ASP A 5 -4.11 7.24 -3.75
N ASP A 6 -5.06 7.24 -4.69
CA ASP A 6 -4.92 6.54 -5.98
C ASP A 6 -3.63 6.89 -6.73
N ALA A 7 -3.23 8.15 -6.66
CA ALA A 7 -2.01 8.65 -7.28
C ALA A 7 -0.74 7.99 -6.68
N VAL A 8 -0.73 7.77 -5.36
CA VAL A 8 0.39 7.13 -4.67
C VAL A 8 0.39 5.63 -4.96
N ILE A 9 -0.77 4.96 -4.86
CA ILE A 9 -0.88 3.53 -5.11
C ILE A 9 -0.46 3.18 -6.53
N ARG A 10 -0.88 3.96 -7.52
CA ARG A 10 -0.50 3.76 -8.93
C ARG A 10 1.02 3.74 -9.15
N GLU A 11 1.78 4.54 -8.41
CA GLU A 11 3.24 4.55 -8.47
C GLU A 11 3.89 3.34 -7.79
N LEU A 12 3.17 2.67 -6.89
CA LEU A 12 3.64 1.48 -6.17
C LEU A 12 3.30 0.18 -6.89
N LEU A 13 2.21 0.14 -7.67
CA LEU A 13 1.78 -1.04 -8.41
C LEU A 13 2.85 -1.49 -9.42
N GLY A 14 2.97 -2.80 -9.60
CA GLY A 14 3.93 -3.41 -10.53
C GLY A 14 5.41 -3.34 -10.09
N LYS A 15 5.71 -2.68 -8.96
CA LYS A 15 7.07 -2.61 -8.38
C LYS A 15 7.21 -3.56 -7.20
N LYS A 16 8.41 -4.12 -7.02
CA LYS A 16 8.73 -4.94 -5.85
C LYS A 16 8.85 -4.05 -4.60
N LEU A 17 8.12 -4.40 -3.54
CA LEU A 17 8.11 -3.66 -2.28
C LEU A 17 9.38 -3.97 -1.45
N THR A 18 10.43 -3.17 -1.63
CA THR A 18 11.74 -3.34 -0.99
C THR A 18 12.05 -2.27 0.06
N SER A 19 13.18 -2.37 0.75
CA SER A 19 13.68 -1.27 1.60
C SER A 19 14.11 -0.05 0.78
N LYS A 20 14.56 -0.25 -0.47
CA LYS A 20 14.94 0.81 -1.41
C LYS A 20 13.72 1.63 -1.83
N SER A 21 12.63 0.98 -2.25
CA SER A 21 11.40 1.66 -2.67
C SER A 21 10.76 2.52 -1.57
N ARG A 22 11.04 2.25 -0.28
CA ARG A 22 10.60 3.13 0.81
C ARG A 22 11.36 4.46 0.86
N LYS A 23 12.64 4.45 0.46
CA LYS A 23 13.48 5.64 0.42
C LYS A 23 13.04 6.56 -0.71
N ASP A 24 12.76 5.97 -1.87
CA ASP A 24 12.30 6.63 -3.11
C ASP A 24 10.87 7.23 -3.02
N MET A 25 10.28 7.30 -1.82
CA MET A 25 8.96 7.91 -1.59
C MET A 25 9.00 9.45 -1.65
N ASP A 26 10.20 10.04 -1.59
CA ASP A 26 10.45 11.44 -1.90
C ASP A 26 10.12 11.77 -3.36
N GLU A 27 10.60 10.96 -4.32
CA GLU A 27 10.25 11.12 -5.74
C GLU A 27 8.73 11.00 -5.97
N VAL A 28 8.08 10.05 -5.30
CA VAL A 28 6.61 9.87 -5.40
C VAL A 28 5.86 11.05 -4.78
N ALA A 29 6.34 11.59 -3.66
CA ALA A 29 5.75 12.78 -3.03
C ALA A 29 5.85 14.01 -3.93
N GLU A 30 6.99 14.22 -4.58
CA GLU A 30 7.16 15.31 -5.56
C GLU A 30 6.23 15.15 -6.77
N LYS A 31 6.13 13.92 -7.32
CA LYS A 31 5.30 13.64 -8.50
C LYS A 31 3.80 13.79 -8.24
N THR A 32 3.34 13.36 -7.06
CA THR A 32 1.91 13.30 -6.72
C THR A 32 1.41 14.53 -5.98
N GLY A 33 2.31 15.35 -5.43
CA GLY A 33 1.97 16.47 -4.55
C GLY A 33 1.50 16.04 -3.15
N ILE A 34 1.50 14.74 -2.85
CA ILE A 34 1.12 14.21 -1.54
C ILE A 34 2.31 14.31 -0.59
N THR A 35 2.05 14.61 0.68
CA THR A 35 3.12 14.75 1.68
C THR A 35 3.95 13.46 1.79
N LEU A 36 5.28 13.59 1.90
CA LEU A 36 6.20 12.47 2.07
C LEU A 36 5.82 11.56 3.26
N LYS A 37 5.30 12.16 4.35
CA LYS A 37 4.80 11.42 5.51
C LYS A 37 3.62 10.51 5.13
N SER A 38 2.68 11.00 4.32
CA SER A 38 1.54 10.21 3.83
C SER A 38 2.00 9.13 2.85
N CYS A 39 2.86 9.44 1.88
CA CYS A 39 3.42 8.45 0.94
C CYS A 39 4.10 7.28 1.67
N ARG A 40 4.94 7.59 2.67
CA ARG A 40 5.60 6.56 3.50
C ARG A 40 4.60 5.73 4.30
N ARG A 41 3.57 6.36 4.88
CA ARG A 41 2.49 5.65 5.62
C ARG A 41 1.75 4.68 4.70
N GLN A 42 1.39 5.12 3.49
CA GLN A 42 0.69 4.31 2.51
C GLN A 42 1.55 3.14 2.03
N TYR A 43 2.83 3.38 1.76
CA TYR A 43 3.79 2.32 1.44
C TYR A 43 3.87 1.26 2.54
N ASP A 44 4.01 1.68 3.80
CA ASP A 44 4.11 0.77 4.95
C ASP A 44 2.80 -0.03 5.12
N ASN A 45 1.65 0.59 4.86
CA ASN A 45 0.35 -0.07 4.85
C ASN A 45 0.22 -1.12 3.74
N VAL A 46 0.54 -0.78 2.48
CA VAL A 46 0.50 -1.72 1.34
C VAL A 46 1.43 -2.90 1.57
N LYS A 47 2.66 -2.63 2.04
CA LYS A 47 3.64 -3.67 2.34
C LYS A 47 3.15 -4.63 3.44
N ARG A 48 2.45 -4.11 4.45
CA ARG A 48 1.84 -4.96 5.48
C ARG A 48 0.74 -5.83 4.89
N VAL A 49 -0.14 -5.26 4.07
CA VAL A 49 -1.21 -6.01 3.39
C VAL A 49 -0.61 -7.15 2.57
N PHE A 50 0.31 -6.82 1.66
CA PHE A 50 0.99 -7.79 0.81
C PHE A 50 1.61 -8.94 1.61
N LYS A 51 2.41 -8.62 2.65
CA LYS A 51 3.07 -9.63 3.48
C LYS A 51 2.09 -10.55 4.22
N VAL A 52 0.94 -10.03 4.64
CA VAL A 52 -0.04 -10.84 5.37
C VAL A 52 -0.83 -11.74 4.43
N VAL A 53 -1.17 -11.27 3.23
CA VAL A 53 -2.06 -12.01 2.32
C VAL A 53 -1.34 -12.94 1.36
N GLU A 54 -0.04 -12.72 1.08
CA GLU A 54 0.76 -13.56 0.17
C GLU A 54 0.87 -15.01 0.67
N ASP A 55 0.93 -15.21 1.98
CA ASP A 55 1.05 -16.53 2.60
C ASP A 55 -0.30 -17.18 2.97
N LEU A 56 -1.43 -16.50 2.73
CA LEU A 56 -2.75 -16.98 3.13
C LEU A 56 -3.48 -17.70 1.97
N PRO A 57 -4.01 -18.92 2.19
CA PRO A 57 -4.84 -19.59 1.20
C PRO A 57 -6.21 -18.88 1.07
N GLY A 58 -6.85 -19.06 -0.09
CA GLY A 58 -8.20 -18.54 -0.34
C GLY A 58 -8.25 -17.20 -1.08
N SER A 59 -9.37 -16.50 -0.96
CA SER A 59 -9.62 -15.24 -1.67
C SER A 59 -8.83 -14.09 -1.04
N LEU A 60 -8.01 -13.40 -1.84
CA LEU A 60 -7.26 -12.22 -1.42
C LEU A 60 -8.18 -11.14 -0.81
N VAL A 61 -9.28 -10.81 -1.49
CA VAL A 61 -10.24 -9.80 -1.02
C VAL A 61 -10.80 -10.17 0.36
N THR A 62 -11.16 -11.44 0.56
CA THR A 62 -11.66 -11.92 1.85
C THR A 62 -10.61 -11.81 2.94
N ASN A 63 -9.37 -12.21 2.63
CA ASN A 63 -8.24 -12.13 3.56
C ASN A 63 -7.92 -10.66 3.92
N ILE A 64 -7.97 -9.75 2.94
CA ILE A 64 -7.75 -8.31 3.18
C ILE A 64 -8.84 -7.74 4.09
N LYS A 65 -10.12 -7.99 3.79
CA LYS A 65 -11.25 -7.52 4.59
C LYS A 65 -11.17 -8.02 6.03
N GLN A 66 -10.90 -9.31 6.23
CA GLN A 66 -10.87 -9.93 7.57
C GLN A 66 -9.68 -9.48 8.41
N HIS A 67 -8.49 -9.35 7.81
CA HIS A 67 -7.27 -9.00 8.55
C HIS A 67 -7.06 -7.49 8.74
N PHE A 68 -7.57 -6.67 7.83
CA PHE A 68 -7.34 -5.21 7.86
C PHE A 68 -8.61 -4.39 8.13
N LEU A 69 -9.77 -5.04 8.23
CA LEU A 69 -11.07 -4.41 8.42
C LEU A 69 -11.32 -3.28 7.41
N LEU A 70 -10.87 -3.52 6.17
CA LEU A 70 -11.00 -2.60 5.05
C LEU A 70 -12.41 -2.69 4.43
N PRO A 71 -13.02 -1.55 4.06
CA PRO A 71 -14.24 -1.55 3.24
C PRO A 71 -14.01 -2.28 1.92
N GLU A 72 -15.09 -2.79 1.30
CA GLU A 72 -15.01 -3.50 0.02
C GLU A 72 -14.39 -2.70 -1.12
N GLU A 73 -14.58 -1.39 -1.13
CA GLU A 73 -13.98 -0.51 -2.14
C GLU A 73 -12.44 -0.43 -2.04
N LEU A 74 -11.87 -0.85 -0.90
CA LEU A 74 -10.43 -0.77 -0.61
C LEU A 74 -9.78 -2.14 -0.39
N ALA A 75 -10.50 -3.24 -0.62
CA ALA A 75 -10.04 -4.62 -0.38
C ALA A 75 -10.10 -5.48 -1.63
#